data_AF-A0A523BMS6-F1
#
_entry.id   AF-A0A523BMS6-F1
#
_cell.length_a   1.000
_cell.length_b   1.000
_cell.length_c   1.000
_cell.angle_alpha   90.00
_cell.angle_beta   90.00
_cell.angle_gamma   90.00
#
_symmetry.space_group_name_H-M   'P 1'
#
loop_
_entity.id
_entity.type
_entity.pdbx_description
1 polymer ?
#
loop_
_entity_poly.entity_id
_entity_poly.type
_entity_poly.pdbx_seq_one_letter_code
_entity_poly.pdbx_strand_id
1 'polypeptide(L)'
;SFYAEKVSYPLPSIPEPVLQGGVLKVISSLQISKAKIHNELGSYDLPLLSKNSSGFFFSVPKDVRPGLYNLLLSSESESIEEPHSVWVMSSWPKMLRLLAFGDVKTPTAAPNFFEAVKEINLINPDVAIFLGDLVETPSISSAWKLFLGSYNLLEVPTYVVIGNHEYETRGKADIYRSIFGPWNYSVSIGNFFIVVLPTDEDGWIREEYIRWADEVLSTAEGKFKILAFHHPLFSPELKERGIYEVNVSSIDDFDRLLSDKYIYGSFADHPKEAKMLFSVIINRDVRLILSEHIHTDLNVMVRDWNGKMHYFISPAAIAYDIRQNDIRGFKLLRIYDNGTVDLRSTYYDGTGFAKYPNSIPLDSGEGVEPYKLGFLKYFYINNDGKHHDVSFEAINELKEEFCDIKVVFRLPQDVQISSYRMLMEGTKGNYEVIDYNGTRFVIFKNLCLPANSAVSIGFYTSDDKVPPVIKFLGAEEHGKWTIVRFSVQDSGWGPKNMSISYKIGDRWEKPDLVDMSPIENGTIVYSAWVPAKGADIRAVAYDFAGNSATWKPAVPQPTGPQPTPPAEQPQIPYTVIMIAVLAVVIFLTLLVITRRRK
;
A
#
# COMPACT_ATOMS: atom_id res chain seq x y z
N SER A 1 -3.11 10.26 22.64
CA SER A 1 -1.65 10.41 22.52
C SER A 1 -1.26 9.99 21.13
N PHE A 2 -0.17 10.54 20.62
CA PHE A 2 0.49 9.93 19.45
C PHE A 2 1.22 8.66 19.88
N TYR A 3 1.46 7.73 18.95
CA TYR A 3 1.97 6.38 19.26
C TYR A 3 3.30 6.42 20.03
N ALA A 4 4.23 7.27 19.59
CA ALA A 4 5.58 7.32 20.16
C ALA A 4 5.74 8.24 21.39
N GLU A 5 4.66 8.80 21.95
CA GLU A 5 4.74 9.66 23.15
C GLU A 5 5.03 8.87 24.43
N LYS A 6 4.47 7.65 24.53
CA LYS A 6 4.50 6.85 25.76
C LYS A 6 5.12 5.47 25.55
N VAL A 7 5.03 4.94 24.34
CA VAL A 7 5.74 3.73 23.92
C VAL A 7 6.87 4.18 23.00
N SER A 8 8.06 3.62 23.20
CA SER A 8 9.19 3.84 22.29
C SER A 8 9.50 2.59 21.47
N TYR A 9 9.04 1.42 21.92
CA TYR A 9 9.17 0.16 21.20
C TYR A 9 8.19 -0.91 21.74
N PRO A 10 7.58 -1.74 20.89
CA PRO A 10 7.50 -1.58 19.44
C PRO A 10 6.53 -0.44 19.05
N LEU A 11 6.59 -0.01 17.80
CA LEU A 11 5.72 1.04 17.24
C LEU A 11 5.09 0.56 15.93
N PRO A 12 3.99 1.19 15.46
CA PRO A 12 3.43 0.88 14.14
C PRO A 12 4.43 1.09 13.00
N SER A 13 5.40 1.99 13.15
CA SER A 13 6.51 2.26 12.21
C SER A 13 7.73 1.37 12.38
N ILE A 14 7.80 0.63 13.50
CA ILE A 14 8.92 -0.25 13.85
C ILE A 14 8.34 -1.49 14.52
N PRO A 15 7.58 -2.32 13.78
CA PRO A 15 7.00 -3.52 14.34
C PRO A 15 8.10 -4.51 14.77
N GLU A 16 7.95 -5.10 15.96
CA GLU A 16 8.88 -6.10 16.50
C GLU A 16 8.57 -7.48 15.89
N PRO A 17 9.50 -8.07 15.12
CA PRO A 17 9.38 -9.45 14.70
C PRO A 17 9.72 -10.38 15.86
N VAL A 18 8.83 -11.33 16.17
CA VAL A 18 8.99 -12.27 17.28
C VAL A 18 8.50 -13.66 16.91
N LEU A 19 9.16 -14.70 17.45
CA LEU A 19 8.69 -16.07 17.27
C LEU A 19 7.60 -16.44 18.27
N GLN A 20 6.73 -17.39 17.90
CA GLN A 20 5.89 -18.12 18.84
C GLN A 20 6.74 -18.70 19.99
N GLY A 21 6.30 -18.50 21.24
CA GLY A 21 7.10 -18.90 22.41
C GLY A 21 8.32 -18.01 22.69
N GLY A 22 8.52 -16.95 21.90
CA GLY A 22 9.63 -16.01 22.04
C GLY A 22 9.41 -14.97 23.13
N VAL A 23 10.31 -13.98 23.16
CA VAL A 23 10.27 -12.88 24.12
C VAL A 23 10.03 -11.58 23.37
N LEU A 24 8.95 -10.88 23.70
CA LEU A 24 8.64 -9.55 23.20
C LEU A 24 9.25 -8.49 24.12
N LYS A 25 10.09 -7.61 23.57
CA LYS A 25 10.60 -6.43 24.28
C LYS A 25 9.63 -5.26 24.11
N VAL A 26 9.33 -4.59 25.22
CA VAL A 26 8.55 -3.34 25.24
C VAL A 26 9.31 -2.26 25.99
N ILE A 27 9.47 -1.10 25.38
CA ILE A 27 10.03 0.11 26.00
C ILE A 27 8.89 1.12 26.11
N SER A 28 8.56 1.50 27.33
CA SER A 28 7.54 2.52 27.61
C SER A 28 7.93 3.36 28.81
N SER A 29 7.52 4.63 28.81
CA SER A 29 7.59 5.50 29.98
C SER A 29 6.57 5.13 31.06
N LEU A 30 5.54 4.33 30.71
CA LEU A 30 4.53 3.86 31.63
C LEU A 30 4.99 2.65 32.46
N GLN A 31 4.41 2.53 33.66
CA GLN A 31 4.52 1.31 34.46
C GLN A 31 3.47 0.30 33.99
N ILE A 32 3.90 -0.63 33.15
CA ILE A 32 3.01 -1.63 32.54
C ILE A 32 2.67 -2.72 33.56
N SER A 33 1.38 -2.94 33.78
CA SER A 33 0.84 -3.98 34.65
C SER A 33 0.32 -5.19 33.86
N LYS A 34 -0.19 -4.98 32.64
CA LYS A 34 -0.67 -6.04 31.73
C LYS A 34 -0.32 -5.71 30.28
N ALA A 35 -0.09 -6.75 29.49
CA ALA A 35 0.12 -6.65 28.06
C ALA A 35 -0.66 -7.76 27.33
N LYS A 36 -1.16 -7.44 26.15
CA LYS A 36 -1.91 -8.36 25.29
C LYS A 36 -1.65 -8.01 23.83
N ILE A 37 -1.62 -9.02 22.97
CA ILE A 37 -1.68 -8.84 21.53
C ILE A 37 -3.02 -9.30 20.99
N HIS A 38 -3.54 -8.60 19.98
CA HIS A 38 -4.79 -9.02 19.33
C HIS A 38 -4.87 -8.56 17.88
N ASN A 39 -5.66 -9.30 17.10
CA ASN A 39 -6.11 -8.97 15.76
C ASN A 39 -7.47 -9.64 15.51
N GLU A 40 -7.97 -9.61 14.28
CA GLU A 40 -9.27 -10.20 13.95
C GLU A 40 -9.35 -11.73 14.15
N LEU A 41 -8.20 -12.40 14.26
CA LEU A 41 -8.08 -13.87 14.32
C LEU A 41 -7.77 -14.40 15.73
N GLY A 42 -7.53 -13.53 16.71
CA GLY A 42 -7.19 -13.97 18.06
C GLY A 42 -6.78 -12.85 19.01
N SER A 43 -6.82 -13.17 20.31
CA SER A 43 -6.36 -12.30 21.39
C SER A 43 -5.60 -13.12 22.43
N TYR A 44 -4.41 -12.67 22.80
CA TYR A 44 -3.49 -13.43 23.64
C TYR A 44 -2.89 -12.53 24.72
N ASP A 45 -3.02 -12.94 25.98
CA ASP A 45 -2.34 -12.29 27.09
C ASP A 45 -0.83 -12.59 27.02
N LEU A 46 -0.02 -11.60 27.37
CA LEU A 46 1.43 -11.69 27.36
C LEU A 46 1.96 -11.67 28.80
N PRO A 47 2.39 -12.82 29.37
CA PRO A 47 2.95 -12.86 30.72
C PRO A 47 4.25 -12.06 30.82
N LEU A 48 4.36 -11.18 31.82
CA LEU A 48 5.61 -10.46 32.09
C LEU A 48 6.66 -11.44 32.63
N LEU A 49 7.80 -11.54 31.95
CA LEU A 49 8.94 -12.36 32.35
C LEU A 49 9.89 -11.59 33.26
N SER A 50 10.25 -10.37 32.85
CA SER A 50 11.17 -9.53 33.61
C SER A 50 11.03 -8.06 33.22
N LYS A 51 11.59 -7.19 34.06
CA LYS A 51 11.72 -5.76 33.82
C LYS A 51 13.11 -5.31 34.26
N ASN A 52 13.79 -4.54 33.42
CA ASN A 52 15.07 -3.91 33.76
C ASN A 52 15.15 -2.50 33.13
N SER A 53 16.33 -1.87 33.19
CA SER A 53 16.56 -0.53 32.64
C SER A 53 16.35 -0.44 31.12
N SER A 54 16.39 -1.56 30.40
CA SER A 54 16.20 -1.63 28.95
C SER A 54 14.75 -1.88 28.52
N GLY A 55 13.82 -2.11 29.46
CA GLY A 55 12.40 -2.28 29.18
C GLY A 55 11.72 -3.43 29.95
N PHE A 56 10.52 -3.75 29.49
CA PHE A 56 9.69 -4.88 29.92
C PHE A 56 9.84 -6.02 28.92
N PHE A 57 9.91 -7.26 29.39
CA PHE A 57 10.08 -8.44 28.56
C PHE A 57 8.91 -9.37 28.82
N PHE A 58 8.13 -9.64 27.78
CA PHE A 58 6.94 -10.48 27.87
C PHE A 58 7.12 -11.77 27.09
N SER A 59 6.51 -12.85 27.59
CA SER A 59 6.46 -14.14 26.90
C SER A 59 5.37 -14.10 25.84
N VAL A 60 5.71 -14.43 24.59
CA VAL A 60 4.71 -14.67 23.54
C VAL A 60 4.24 -16.12 23.67
N PRO A 61 2.93 -16.42 23.84
CA PRO A 61 2.46 -17.79 23.93
C PRO A 61 2.81 -18.63 22.69
N LYS A 62 2.95 -19.95 22.87
CA LYS A 62 3.35 -20.87 21.78
C LYS A 62 2.23 -21.14 20.77
N ASP A 63 1.00 -20.94 21.19
CA ASP A 63 -0.24 -21.14 20.44
C ASP A 63 -0.72 -19.88 19.70
N VAL A 64 -0.02 -18.74 19.86
CA VAL A 64 -0.31 -17.52 19.08
C VAL A 64 -0.15 -17.83 17.60
N ARG A 65 -1.17 -17.59 16.78
CA ARG A 65 -1.05 -17.77 15.33
C ARG A 65 -0.05 -16.77 14.71
N PRO A 66 0.73 -17.15 13.68
CA PRO A 66 1.54 -16.18 12.95
C PRO A 66 0.66 -15.07 12.32
N GLY A 67 1.14 -13.83 12.37
CA GLY A 67 0.41 -12.68 11.85
C GLY A 67 0.90 -11.36 12.43
N LEU A 68 0.27 -10.28 11.98
CA LEU A 68 0.49 -8.92 12.49
C LEU A 68 -0.57 -8.62 13.55
N TYR A 69 -0.12 -8.08 14.68
CA TYR A 69 -0.95 -7.86 15.86
C TYR A 69 -0.83 -6.43 16.38
N ASN A 70 -1.94 -5.93 16.91
CA ASN A 70 -1.97 -4.74 17.75
C ASN A 70 -1.47 -5.12 19.15
N LEU A 71 -0.71 -4.22 19.79
CA LEU A 71 -0.25 -4.37 21.16
C LEU A 71 -1.06 -3.48 22.09
N LEU A 72 -1.80 -4.09 23.01
CA LEU A 72 -2.52 -3.40 24.08
C LEU A 72 -1.70 -3.48 25.37
N LEU A 73 -1.31 -2.33 25.89
CA LEU A 73 -0.60 -2.17 27.16
C LEU A 73 -1.52 -1.49 28.17
N SER A 74 -1.58 -2.01 29.39
CA SER A 74 -2.33 -1.40 30.49
C SER A 74 -1.39 -1.05 31.64
N SER A 75 -1.56 0.15 32.20
CA SER A 75 -1.01 0.57 33.48
C SER A 75 -2.13 0.62 34.52
N GLU A 76 -1.84 1.12 35.73
CA GLU A 76 -2.88 1.36 36.74
C GLU A 76 -3.86 2.47 36.35
N SER A 77 -3.43 3.45 35.55
CA SER A 77 -4.19 4.66 35.25
C SER A 77 -4.77 4.72 33.84
N GLU A 78 -4.20 3.99 32.88
CA GLU A 78 -4.59 4.07 31.47
C GLU A 78 -4.26 2.79 30.68
N SER A 79 -4.77 2.71 29.45
CA SER A 79 -4.37 1.70 28.47
C SER A 79 -4.03 2.37 27.14
N ILE A 80 -3.03 1.83 26.45
CA ILE A 80 -2.51 2.31 25.17
C ILE A 80 -2.49 1.16 24.20
N GLU A 81 -2.88 1.45 22.97
CA GLU A 81 -2.85 0.50 21.87
C GLU A 81 -1.89 0.98 20.78
N GLU A 82 -0.95 0.10 20.42
CA GLU A 82 -0.01 0.30 19.31
C GLU A 82 -0.43 -0.63 18.15
N PRO A 83 -1.13 -0.10 17.12
CA PRO A 83 -1.61 -0.91 16.02
C PRO A 83 -0.46 -1.53 15.24
N HIS A 84 -0.64 -2.77 14.77
CA HIS A 84 0.28 -3.45 13.85
C HIS A 84 1.75 -3.44 14.31
N SER A 85 2.01 -3.43 15.62
CA SER A 85 3.35 -3.24 16.19
C SER A 85 4.05 -4.56 16.57
N VAL A 86 3.35 -5.70 16.55
CA VAL A 86 3.94 -7.01 16.86
C VAL A 86 3.73 -7.96 15.71
N TRP A 87 4.82 -8.45 15.12
CA TRP A 87 4.80 -9.40 14.02
C TRP A 87 5.23 -10.80 14.50
N VAL A 88 4.26 -11.69 14.65
CA VAL A 88 4.49 -13.05 15.16
C VAL A 88 4.74 -14.01 14.00
N MET A 89 5.81 -14.79 14.10
CA MET A 89 6.19 -15.82 13.12
C MET A 89 6.34 -17.19 13.78
N SER A 90 6.13 -18.27 13.03
CA SER A 90 6.43 -19.63 13.49
C SER A 90 7.91 -19.99 13.38
N SER A 91 8.61 -19.40 12.41
CA SER A 91 10.04 -19.56 12.18
C SER A 91 10.61 -18.35 11.45
N TRP A 92 11.92 -18.12 11.60
CA TRP A 92 12.60 -17.06 10.86
C TRP A 92 12.59 -17.34 9.34
N PRO A 93 12.36 -16.31 8.51
CA PRO A 93 12.26 -16.47 7.07
C PRO A 93 13.63 -16.75 6.44
N LYS A 94 13.62 -17.46 5.31
CA LYS A 94 14.78 -17.68 4.43
C LYS A 94 14.78 -16.80 3.19
N MET A 95 13.62 -16.28 2.84
CA MET A 95 13.38 -15.33 1.77
C MET A 95 12.36 -14.32 2.28
N LEU A 96 12.51 -13.06 1.91
CA LEU A 96 11.51 -12.01 2.12
C LEU A 96 11.06 -11.44 0.77
N ARG A 97 9.74 -11.39 0.58
CA ARG A 97 9.08 -10.49 -0.37
C ARG A 97 8.95 -9.13 0.30
N LEU A 98 9.90 -8.24 0.00
CA LEU A 98 9.99 -6.90 0.56
C LEU A 98 9.38 -5.88 -0.41
N LEU A 99 8.35 -5.16 0.03
CA LEU A 99 7.79 -4.07 -0.74
C LEU A 99 8.43 -2.74 -0.35
N ALA A 100 8.83 -1.94 -1.34
CA ALA A 100 9.40 -0.61 -1.12
C ALA A 100 8.56 0.45 -1.86
N PHE A 101 8.13 1.47 -1.13
CA PHE A 101 7.25 2.54 -1.60
C PHE A 101 7.45 3.79 -0.72
N GLY A 102 7.01 4.97 -1.16
CA GLY A 102 7.25 6.20 -0.40
C GLY A 102 6.64 7.42 -1.07
N ASP A 103 6.95 8.59 -0.51
CA ASP A 103 6.63 9.91 -1.05
C ASP A 103 5.16 10.03 -1.39
N VAL A 104 4.31 10.18 -0.37
CA VAL A 104 2.86 10.35 -0.57
C VAL A 104 2.43 11.81 -0.38
N LYS A 105 3.15 12.59 0.44
CA LYS A 105 2.91 14.02 0.66
C LYS A 105 1.42 14.36 0.85
N THR A 106 0.79 13.70 1.83
CA THR A 106 -0.60 14.01 2.16
C THR A 106 -0.74 15.48 2.58
N PRO A 107 -1.88 16.15 2.32
CA PRO A 107 -3.20 15.60 1.94
C PRO A 107 -3.38 15.29 0.46
N THR A 108 -2.55 15.83 -0.43
CA THR A 108 -2.86 15.90 -1.87
C THR A 108 -2.92 14.51 -2.53
N ALA A 109 -1.94 13.64 -2.28
CA ALA A 109 -1.93 12.28 -2.84
C ALA A 109 -2.65 11.24 -1.96
N ALA A 110 -3.56 11.66 -1.07
CA ALA A 110 -4.33 10.74 -0.23
C ALA A 110 -5.12 9.68 -1.04
N PRO A 111 -5.74 9.99 -2.20
CA PRO A 111 -6.38 8.97 -3.03
C PRO A 111 -5.39 7.95 -3.60
N ASN A 112 -4.20 8.40 -4.05
CA ASN A 112 -3.14 7.51 -4.56
C ASN A 112 -2.61 6.61 -3.45
N PHE A 113 -2.37 7.15 -2.26
CA PHE A 113 -1.93 6.37 -1.11
C PHE A 113 -2.98 5.33 -0.69
N PHE A 114 -4.27 5.70 -0.67
CA PHE A 114 -5.34 4.75 -0.37
C PHE A 114 -5.39 3.59 -1.39
N GLU A 115 -5.23 3.88 -2.68
CA GLU A 115 -5.17 2.82 -3.70
C GLU A 115 -3.92 1.95 -3.53
N ALA A 116 -2.74 2.55 -3.28
CA ALA A 116 -1.52 1.80 -3.03
C ALA A 116 -1.67 0.83 -1.84
N VAL A 117 -2.30 1.26 -0.74
CA VAL A 117 -2.56 0.40 0.42
C VAL A 117 -3.44 -0.80 0.06
N LYS A 118 -4.47 -0.59 -0.77
CA LYS A 118 -5.31 -1.69 -1.27
C LYS A 118 -4.49 -2.69 -2.10
N GLU A 119 -3.71 -2.20 -3.06
CA GLU A 119 -2.87 -3.07 -3.88
C GLU A 119 -1.84 -3.84 -3.05
N ILE A 120 -1.17 -3.16 -2.11
CA ILE A 120 -0.20 -3.77 -1.19
C ILE A 120 -0.87 -4.87 -0.34
N ASN A 121 -2.06 -4.63 0.21
CA ASN A 121 -2.78 -5.63 0.99
C ASN A 121 -3.18 -6.84 0.14
N LEU A 122 -3.54 -6.65 -1.13
CA LEU A 122 -3.81 -7.76 -2.05
C LEU A 122 -2.53 -8.55 -2.38
N ILE A 123 -1.44 -7.86 -2.74
CA ILE A 123 -0.13 -8.46 -3.03
C ILE A 123 0.40 -9.25 -1.82
N ASN A 124 0.09 -8.74 -0.62
CA ASN A 124 0.43 -9.38 0.65
C ASN A 124 1.93 -9.70 0.77
N PRO A 125 2.83 -8.71 0.60
CA PRO A 125 4.27 -8.91 0.83
C PRO A 125 4.55 -9.31 2.29
N ASP A 126 5.72 -9.90 2.53
CA ASP A 126 6.08 -10.33 3.89
C ASP A 126 6.39 -9.14 4.80
N VAL A 127 6.91 -8.06 4.21
CA VAL A 127 7.31 -6.82 4.89
C VAL A 127 7.30 -5.66 3.90
N ALA A 128 7.05 -4.44 4.38
CA ALA A 128 7.19 -3.22 3.60
C ALA A 128 8.16 -2.21 4.24
N ILE A 129 8.79 -1.37 3.41
CA ILE A 129 9.56 -0.19 3.83
C ILE A 129 8.94 1.03 3.17
N PHE A 130 8.49 1.98 3.99
CA PHE A 130 7.97 3.28 3.57
C PHE A 130 9.10 4.31 3.58
N LEU A 131 9.47 4.85 2.42
CA LEU A 131 10.72 5.58 2.19
C LEU A 131 10.65 7.11 2.41
N GLY A 132 9.84 7.60 3.35
CA GLY A 132 9.76 9.02 3.71
C GLY A 132 8.70 9.84 2.97
N ASP A 133 8.64 11.13 3.30
CA ASP A 133 7.72 12.13 2.75
C ASP A 133 6.24 11.70 2.88
N LEU A 134 5.87 11.48 4.14
CA LEU A 134 4.56 11.03 4.61
C LEU A 134 3.51 12.15 4.48
N VAL A 135 3.92 13.36 4.78
CA VAL A 135 3.08 14.57 4.75
C VAL A 135 3.80 15.68 3.99
N GLU A 136 3.06 16.56 3.33
CA GLU A 136 3.67 17.70 2.64
C GLU A 136 4.27 18.72 3.62
N THR A 137 3.64 18.90 4.78
CA THR A 137 4.06 19.89 5.77
C THR A 137 3.74 19.37 7.16
N PRO A 138 4.73 19.30 8.09
CA PRO A 138 4.56 18.58 9.34
C PRO A 138 3.62 19.30 10.30
N SER A 139 3.48 20.62 10.18
CA SER A 139 2.58 21.43 11.01
C SER A 139 1.09 21.28 10.66
N ILE A 140 0.75 20.61 9.54
CA ILE A 140 -0.64 20.45 9.08
C ILE A 140 -1.25 19.17 9.68
N SER A 141 -2.00 19.31 10.77
CA SER A 141 -2.64 18.17 11.45
C SER A 141 -3.58 17.34 10.55
N SER A 142 -4.27 17.95 9.57
CA SER A 142 -5.13 17.21 8.65
C SER A 142 -4.36 16.30 7.70
N ALA A 143 -3.12 16.65 7.35
CA ALA A 143 -2.25 15.80 6.53
C ALA A 143 -1.98 14.48 7.27
N TRP A 144 -1.50 14.58 8.52
CA TRP A 144 -1.27 13.41 9.37
C TRP A 144 -2.52 12.54 9.58
N LYS A 145 -3.70 13.15 9.73
CA LYS A 145 -4.95 12.37 9.85
C LYS A 145 -5.27 11.56 8.60
N LEU A 146 -5.07 12.14 7.42
CA LEU A 146 -5.28 11.45 6.14
C LEU A 146 -4.22 10.37 5.93
N PHE A 147 -2.95 10.67 6.24
CA PHE A 147 -1.87 9.69 6.22
C PHE A 147 -2.19 8.50 7.12
N LEU A 148 -2.46 8.75 8.41
CA LEU A 148 -2.76 7.70 9.39
C LEU A 148 -4.02 6.92 9.04
N GLY A 149 -5.01 7.56 8.41
CA GLY A 149 -6.21 6.89 7.92
C GLY A 149 -5.91 5.77 6.93
N SER A 150 -4.99 5.98 5.99
CA SER A 150 -4.58 4.95 5.03
C SER A 150 -3.49 4.04 5.60
N TYR A 151 -2.50 4.58 6.32
CA TYR A 151 -1.41 3.82 6.92
C TYR A 151 -1.91 2.71 7.86
N ASN A 152 -2.91 3.00 8.70
CA ASN A 152 -3.48 2.02 9.62
C ASN A 152 -4.33 0.93 8.93
N LEU A 153 -4.60 1.06 7.62
CA LEU A 153 -5.24 0.01 6.82
C LEU A 153 -4.21 -0.98 6.23
N LEU A 154 -2.91 -0.70 6.30
CA LEU A 154 -1.88 -1.65 5.86
C LEU A 154 -1.89 -2.88 6.76
N GLU A 155 -2.03 -4.05 6.16
CA GLU A 155 -2.07 -5.34 6.86
C GLU A 155 -0.70 -6.05 6.84
N VAL A 156 0.36 -5.29 6.51
CA VAL A 156 1.75 -5.73 6.35
C VAL A 156 2.64 -5.00 7.36
N PRO A 157 3.58 -5.69 8.04
CA PRO A 157 4.56 -5.01 8.89
C PRO A 157 5.36 -4.00 8.07
N THR A 158 5.32 -2.72 8.47
CA THR A 158 5.88 -1.61 7.70
C THR A 158 6.92 -0.86 8.52
N TYR A 159 8.14 -0.76 7.97
CA TYR A 159 9.23 0.05 8.54
C TYR A 159 9.25 1.42 7.89
N VAL A 160 9.19 2.49 8.68
CA VAL A 160 9.08 3.86 8.17
C VAL A 160 10.43 4.58 8.23
N VAL A 161 10.80 5.20 7.11
CA VAL A 161 11.92 6.13 6.96
C VAL A 161 11.37 7.56 7.05
N ILE A 162 12.14 8.47 7.62
CA ILE A 162 11.79 9.90 7.64
C ILE A 162 12.26 10.59 6.34
N GLY A 163 11.42 11.42 5.75
CA GLY A 163 11.76 12.29 4.61
C GLY A 163 11.99 13.74 5.03
N ASN A 164 12.41 14.60 4.09
CA ASN A 164 12.68 16.02 4.41
C ASN A 164 11.41 16.78 4.76
N HIS A 165 10.24 16.39 4.23
CA HIS A 165 8.99 17.09 4.54
C HIS A 165 8.50 16.83 5.98
N GLU A 166 9.09 15.88 6.71
CA GLU A 166 8.76 15.65 8.11
C GLU A 166 9.51 16.57 9.09
N TYR A 167 10.55 17.28 8.63
CA TYR A 167 11.33 18.19 9.46
C TYR A 167 10.65 19.56 9.56
N GLU A 168 10.53 20.10 10.78
CA GLU A 168 10.09 21.49 10.95
C GLU A 168 11.20 22.47 10.57
N THR A 169 12.44 22.07 10.86
CA THR A 169 13.70 22.72 10.49
C THR A 169 14.81 21.68 10.57
N ARG A 170 15.97 21.94 9.97
CA ARG A 170 17.18 21.11 10.13
C ARG A 170 17.39 20.60 11.56
N GLY A 171 17.54 19.28 11.69
CA GLY A 171 17.77 18.58 12.96
C GLY A 171 16.55 18.55 13.90
N LYS A 172 15.36 18.95 13.42
CA LYS A 172 14.14 19.01 14.22
C LYS A 172 12.94 18.43 13.45
N ALA A 173 12.38 17.35 13.99
CA ALA A 173 11.19 16.66 13.49
C ALA A 173 10.35 16.17 14.68
N ASP A 174 10.04 17.07 15.61
CA ASP A 174 9.40 16.73 16.89
C ASP A 174 8.01 16.11 16.68
N ILE A 175 7.25 16.60 15.69
CA ILE A 175 5.93 16.06 15.34
C ILE A 175 6.08 14.62 14.84
N TYR A 176 6.97 14.38 13.87
CA TYR A 176 7.26 13.03 13.40
C TYR A 176 7.67 12.12 14.56
N ARG A 177 8.60 12.56 15.41
CA ARG A 177 9.10 11.76 16.54
C ARG A 177 8.01 11.40 17.53
N SER A 178 7.02 12.27 17.74
CA SER A 178 5.87 11.96 18.60
C SER A 178 4.93 10.91 18.00
N ILE A 179 4.88 10.79 16.66
CA ILE A 179 4.00 9.87 15.94
C ILE A 179 4.69 8.53 15.63
N PHE A 180 5.90 8.55 15.06
CA PHE A 180 6.59 7.37 14.53
C PHE A 180 7.89 7.00 15.24
N GLY A 181 8.28 7.78 16.26
CA GLY A 181 9.43 7.45 17.09
C GLY A 181 10.77 7.90 16.48
N PRO A 182 11.85 7.14 16.70
CA PRO A 182 13.18 7.58 16.28
C PRO A 182 13.31 7.63 14.74
N TRP A 183 14.05 8.61 14.24
CA TRP A 183 14.37 8.73 12.81
C TRP A 183 15.54 7.85 12.34
N ASN A 184 16.26 7.21 13.28
CA ASN A 184 17.28 6.19 13.00
C ASN A 184 17.05 4.99 13.92
N TYR A 185 17.08 3.78 13.35
CA TYR A 185 16.89 2.54 14.11
C TYR A 185 17.38 1.34 13.30
N SER A 186 17.51 0.21 13.97
CA SER A 186 17.86 -1.06 13.33
C SER A 186 16.98 -2.18 13.83
N VAL A 187 16.62 -3.12 12.96
CA VAL A 187 15.77 -4.27 13.28
C VAL A 187 16.35 -5.54 12.68
N SER A 188 16.30 -6.64 13.43
CA SER A 188 16.64 -7.98 12.95
C SER A 188 15.38 -8.79 12.68
N ILE A 189 15.21 -9.29 11.46
CA ILE A 189 14.19 -10.28 11.09
C ILE A 189 14.95 -11.58 10.81
N GLY A 190 15.24 -12.35 11.86
CA GLY A 190 16.16 -13.49 11.77
C GLY A 190 17.52 -13.08 11.20
N ASN A 191 17.81 -13.55 9.98
CA ASN A 191 19.05 -13.31 9.23
C ASN A 191 19.02 -12.07 8.32
N PHE A 192 17.90 -11.33 8.29
CA PHE A 192 17.82 -10.03 7.63
C PHE A 192 18.02 -8.91 8.66
N PHE A 193 18.79 -7.89 8.31
CA PHE A 193 19.11 -6.77 9.18
C PHE A 193 18.84 -5.45 8.46
N ILE A 194 17.87 -4.68 8.96
CA ILE A 194 17.48 -3.39 8.40
C ILE A 194 18.12 -2.30 9.27
N VAL A 195 18.71 -1.30 8.62
CA VAL A 195 19.18 -0.06 9.24
C VAL A 195 18.50 1.10 8.53
N VAL A 196 17.88 1.99 9.29
CA VAL A 196 17.23 3.21 8.79
C VAL A 196 18.03 4.42 9.24
N LEU A 197 18.31 5.33 8.30
CA LEU A 197 19.07 6.56 8.55
C LEU A 197 18.32 7.82 8.10
N PRO A 198 18.41 8.92 8.86
CA PRO A 198 17.86 10.21 8.48
C PRO A 198 18.79 10.93 7.53
N THR A 199 18.22 11.52 6.49
CA THR A 199 18.91 12.45 5.58
C THR A 199 18.72 13.92 5.97
N ASP A 200 17.98 14.19 7.06
CA ASP A 200 17.63 15.54 7.50
C ASP A 200 16.84 16.35 6.45
N GLU A 201 16.53 17.61 6.75
CA GLU A 201 15.84 18.55 5.85
C GLU A 201 16.63 18.81 4.55
N ASP A 202 17.96 18.79 4.61
CA ASP A 202 18.87 19.20 3.52
C ASP A 202 19.47 18.02 2.74
N GLY A 203 19.01 16.80 3.01
CA GLY A 203 19.14 15.68 2.09
C GLY A 203 20.44 14.90 2.11
N TRP A 204 21.17 14.90 3.22
CA TRP A 204 22.39 14.10 3.40
C TRP A 204 22.55 13.61 4.84
N ILE A 205 23.25 12.50 5.03
CA ILE A 205 23.36 11.83 6.33
C ILE A 205 24.53 12.42 7.13
N ARG A 206 24.25 12.89 8.35
CA ARG A 206 25.29 13.42 9.25
C ARG A 206 26.28 12.35 9.70
N GLU A 207 27.51 12.77 9.96
CA GLU A 207 28.62 11.86 10.31
C GLU A 207 28.29 10.96 11.51
N GLU A 208 27.61 11.47 12.54
CA GLU A 208 27.21 10.70 13.72
C GLU A 208 26.28 9.53 13.39
N TYR A 209 25.37 9.70 12.43
CA TYR A 209 24.47 8.63 12.00
C TYR A 209 25.19 7.60 11.13
N ILE A 210 26.18 8.03 10.33
CA ILE A 210 27.02 7.11 9.55
C ILE A 210 27.91 6.27 10.48
N ARG A 211 28.48 6.87 11.53
CA ARG A 211 29.26 6.16 12.56
C ARG A 211 28.40 5.16 13.32
N TRP A 212 27.21 5.60 13.75
CA TRP A 212 26.24 4.73 14.38
C TRP A 212 25.84 3.57 13.46
N ALA A 213 25.62 3.81 12.16
CA ALA A 213 25.33 2.77 11.18
C ALA A 213 26.46 1.75 11.09
N ASP A 214 27.71 2.21 11.03
CA ASP A 214 28.90 1.36 10.99
C ASP A 214 28.99 0.45 12.24
N GLU A 215 28.73 1.02 13.41
CA GLU A 215 28.70 0.29 14.68
C GLU A 215 27.61 -0.78 14.69
N VAL A 216 26.35 -0.46 14.37
CA VAL A 216 25.27 -1.46 14.41
C VAL A 216 25.43 -2.52 13.32
N LEU A 217 25.88 -2.15 12.12
CA LEU A 217 26.15 -3.09 11.03
C LEU A 217 27.29 -4.07 11.38
N SER A 218 28.25 -3.65 12.21
CA SER A 218 29.32 -4.51 12.71
C SER A 218 28.79 -5.66 13.59
N THR A 219 27.64 -5.48 14.23
CA THR A 219 27.02 -6.53 15.08
C THR A 219 26.21 -7.55 14.27
N ALA A 220 26.03 -7.32 12.97
CA ALA A 220 25.20 -8.11 12.07
C ALA A 220 26.04 -8.93 11.07
N GLU A 221 27.22 -9.39 11.45
CA GLU A 221 28.04 -10.26 10.59
C GLU A 221 27.27 -11.51 10.12
N GLY A 222 27.42 -11.85 8.84
CA GLY A 222 26.74 -12.98 8.21
C GLY A 222 25.25 -12.78 7.89
N LYS A 223 24.64 -11.65 8.26
CA LYS A 223 23.25 -11.32 7.90
C LYS A 223 23.15 -10.65 6.53
N PHE A 224 22.01 -10.80 5.86
CA PHE A 224 21.63 -9.97 4.72
C PHE A 224 21.30 -8.56 5.25
N LYS A 225 22.04 -7.54 4.80
CA LYS A 225 21.92 -6.16 5.30
C LYS A 225 21.21 -5.26 4.30
N ILE A 226 20.24 -4.52 4.82
CA ILE A 226 19.44 -3.52 4.12
C ILE A 226 19.71 -2.18 4.77
N LEU A 227 19.97 -1.15 3.97
CA LEU A 227 20.06 0.23 4.41
C LEU A 227 18.95 1.02 3.73
N ALA A 228 18.19 1.80 4.50
CA ALA A 228 17.11 2.63 3.95
C ALA A 228 17.22 4.07 4.46
N PHE A 229 17.09 5.02 3.55
CA PHE A 229 17.14 6.46 3.83
C PHE A 229 16.45 7.22 2.69
N HIS A 230 15.93 8.41 2.93
CA HIS A 230 15.02 9.05 1.97
C HIS A 230 15.70 9.56 0.69
N HIS A 231 16.75 10.38 0.78
CA HIS A 231 17.44 10.93 -0.41
C HIS A 231 18.40 9.90 -1.02
N PRO A 232 18.40 9.64 -2.34
CA PRO A 232 19.24 8.63 -2.95
C PRO A 232 20.69 9.11 -3.01
N LEU A 233 21.65 8.17 -2.87
CA LEU A 233 23.07 8.50 -3.05
C LEU A 233 23.39 8.80 -4.52
N PHE A 234 22.74 8.12 -5.46
CA PHE A 234 22.98 8.26 -6.90
C PHE A 234 21.99 9.24 -7.54
N SER A 235 22.49 10.00 -8.52
CA SER A 235 21.72 10.98 -9.27
C SER A 235 20.82 10.32 -10.32
N PRO A 236 19.59 10.82 -10.54
CA PRO A 236 18.75 10.40 -11.66
C PRO A 236 19.38 10.71 -13.04
N GLU A 237 20.42 11.55 -13.12
CA GLU A 237 21.20 11.77 -14.35
C GLU A 237 21.79 10.45 -14.92
N LEU A 238 22.02 9.44 -14.07
CA LEU A 238 22.49 8.12 -14.52
C LEU A 238 21.49 7.46 -15.47
N LYS A 239 20.20 7.54 -15.15
CA LYS A 239 19.11 7.00 -15.97
C LYS A 239 19.08 7.64 -17.34
N GLU A 240 19.23 8.96 -17.41
CA GLU A 240 19.28 9.74 -18.67
C GLU A 240 20.49 9.34 -19.54
N ARG A 241 21.59 8.96 -18.90
CA ARG A 241 22.82 8.50 -19.56
C ARG A 241 22.85 6.99 -19.86
N GLY A 242 21.81 6.24 -19.46
CA GLY A 242 21.75 4.79 -19.63
C GLY A 242 22.75 4.02 -18.76
N ILE A 243 23.15 4.58 -17.62
CA ILE A 243 24.14 4.00 -16.70
C ILE A 243 23.40 3.33 -15.54
N TYR A 244 23.50 2.01 -15.46
CA TYR A 244 22.79 1.20 -14.47
C TYR A 244 23.72 0.27 -13.68
N GLU A 245 24.98 0.13 -14.10
CA GLU A 245 26.02 -0.61 -13.41
C GLU A 245 27.29 0.25 -13.35
N VAL A 246 27.87 0.35 -12.15
CA VAL A 246 29.09 1.10 -11.86
C VAL A 246 30.09 0.13 -11.25
N ASN A 247 31.31 0.08 -11.80
CA ASN A 247 32.39 -0.71 -11.23
C ASN A 247 33.32 0.21 -10.42
N VAL A 248 33.70 -0.24 -9.23
CA VAL A 248 34.71 0.42 -8.38
C VAL A 248 35.80 -0.58 -8.00
N SER A 249 37.06 -0.18 -8.14
CA SER A 249 38.25 -0.98 -7.84
C SER A 249 38.87 -0.63 -6.48
N SER A 250 38.49 0.52 -5.91
CA SER A 250 38.85 0.91 -4.54
C SER A 250 37.91 2.01 -4.04
N ILE A 251 38.01 2.38 -2.76
CA ILE A 251 37.28 3.53 -2.22
C ILE A 251 37.63 4.86 -2.89
N ASP A 252 38.82 4.98 -3.48
CA ASP A 252 39.28 6.20 -4.18
C ASP A 252 38.51 6.45 -5.49
N ASP A 253 37.87 5.42 -6.06
CA ASP A 253 36.97 5.60 -7.21
C ASP A 253 35.76 6.49 -6.89
N PHE A 254 35.42 6.68 -5.61
CA PHE A 254 34.33 7.57 -5.23
C PHE A 254 34.57 9.02 -5.69
N ASP A 255 35.82 9.48 -5.70
CA ASP A 255 36.16 10.84 -6.15
C ASP A 255 35.88 11.01 -7.66
N ARG A 256 36.04 9.92 -8.43
CA ARG A 256 35.62 9.86 -9.84
C ARG A 256 34.10 9.85 -9.97
N LEU A 257 33.37 9.12 -9.12
CA LEU A 257 31.89 9.14 -9.14
C LEU A 257 31.35 10.55 -8.88
N LEU A 258 31.98 11.30 -7.97
CA LEU A 258 31.69 12.71 -7.74
C LEU A 258 31.98 13.57 -8.98
N SER A 259 33.18 13.46 -9.56
CA SER A 259 33.56 14.26 -10.73
C SER A 259 32.70 13.97 -11.97
N ASP A 260 32.27 12.71 -12.13
CA ASP A 260 31.43 12.26 -13.23
C ASP A 260 29.94 12.60 -13.02
N LYS A 261 29.60 13.28 -11.91
CA LYS A 261 28.25 13.67 -11.49
C LYS A 261 27.31 12.51 -11.23
N TYR A 262 27.84 11.39 -10.72
CA TYR A 262 27.01 10.22 -10.43
C TYR A 262 26.29 10.34 -9.09
N ILE A 263 26.81 11.15 -8.19
CA ILE A 263 26.29 11.34 -6.85
C ILE A 263 25.21 12.43 -6.87
N TYR A 264 24.11 12.20 -6.16
CA TYR A 264 23.01 13.15 -6.04
C TYR A 264 23.48 14.45 -5.36
N GLY A 265 22.88 15.59 -5.75
CA GLY A 265 23.40 16.93 -5.43
C GLY A 265 23.67 17.16 -3.94
N SER A 266 22.72 16.82 -3.06
CA SER A 266 22.88 17.01 -1.61
C SER A 266 24.03 16.17 -1.03
N PHE A 267 24.29 14.98 -1.55
CA PHE A 267 25.47 14.20 -1.16
C PHE A 267 26.76 14.71 -1.82
N ALA A 268 26.68 15.20 -3.05
CA ALA A 268 27.85 15.74 -3.77
C ALA A 268 28.39 17.02 -3.12
N ASP A 269 27.50 17.84 -2.54
CA ASP A 269 27.86 19.04 -1.75
C ASP A 269 28.49 18.68 -0.40
N HIS A 270 28.36 17.42 0.04
CA HIS A 270 28.90 16.86 1.28
C HIS A 270 29.80 15.64 1.01
N PRO A 271 30.89 15.81 0.23
CA PRO A 271 31.63 14.69 -0.36
C PRO A 271 32.34 13.81 0.69
N LYS A 272 32.71 14.38 1.84
CA LYS A 272 33.35 13.63 2.94
C LYS A 272 32.38 12.61 3.52
N GLU A 273 31.17 13.04 3.86
CA GLU A 273 30.13 12.19 4.45
C GLU A 273 29.57 11.22 3.41
N ALA A 274 29.40 11.64 2.16
CA ALA A 274 29.00 10.75 1.08
C ALA A 274 30.03 9.63 0.85
N LYS A 275 31.33 9.95 0.84
CA LYS A 275 32.41 8.94 0.74
C LYS A 275 32.45 8.03 1.96
N MET A 276 32.18 8.57 3.15
CA MET A 276 32.09 7.78 4.39
C MET A 276 30.91 6.80 4.35
N LEU A 277 29.73 7.24 3.94
CA LEU A 277 28.54 6.39 3.77
C LEU A 277 28.82 5.28 2.75
N PHE A 278 29.37 5.62 1.58
CA PHE A 278 29.72 4.66 0.55
C PHE A 278 30.73 3.62 1.08
N SER A 279 31.76 4.06 1.81
CA SER A 279 32.71 3.18 2.48
C SER A 279 32.04 2.20 3.44
N VAL A 280 31.11 2.67 4.29
CA VAL A 280 30.35 1.82 5.22
C VAL A 280 29.52 0.79 4.45
N ILE A 281 28.80 1.20 3.40
CA ILE A 281 27.97 0.31 2.58
C ILE A 281 28.79 -0.87 2.04
N ILE A 282 29.94 -0.57 1.41
CA ILE A 282 30.80 -1.60 0.81
C ILE A 282 31.47 -2.46 1.89
N ASN A 283 32.15 -1.83 2.86
CA ASN A 283 32.93 -2.56 3.87
C ASN A 283 32.07 -3.37 4.85
N ARG A 284 30.83 -2.94 5.12
CA ARG A 284 29.87 -3.71 5.93
C ARG A 284 29.01 -4.65 5.12
N ASP A 285 29.25 -4.78 3.83
CA ASP A 285 28.56 -5.75 2.97
C ASP A 285 27.04 -5.54 2.87
N VAL A 286 26.61 -4.27 2.81
CA VAL A 286 25.20 -3.90 2.66
C VAL A 286 24.76 -4.14 1.23
N ARG A 287 23.84 -5.09 0.99
CA ARG A 287 23.50 -5.52 -0.37
C ARG A 287 22.33 -4.77 -0.97
N LEU A 288 21.38 -4.32 -0.16
CA LEU A 288 20.23 -3.56 -0.64
C LEU A 288 20.20 -2.19 0.03
N ILE A 289 20.16 -1.14 -0.79
CA ILE A 289 20.06 0.25 -0.38
C ILE A 289 18.77 0.81 -0.99
N LEU A 290 17.88 1.32 -0.16
CA LEU A 290 16.56 1.82 -0.57
C LEU A 290 16.41 3.31 -0.28
N SER A 291 15.88 4.05 -1.24
CA SER A 291 15.67 5.49 -1.16
C SER A 291 14.57 5.98 -2.09
N GLU A 292 14.07 7.20 -1.92
CA GLU A 292 13.05 7.83 -2.78
C GLU A 292 13.47 9.28 -3.08
N HIS A 293 12.72 10.31 -2.67
CA HIS A 293 12.89 11.75 -2.93
C HIS A 293 12.86 12.23 -4.40
N ILE A 294 13.30 11.42 -5.36
CA ILE A 294 13.52 11.88 -6.76
C ILE A 294 12.25 11.83 -7.63
N HIS A 295 11.13 11.33 -7.09
CA HIS A 295 9.82 11.31 -7.74
C HIS A 295 9.81 10.58 -9.10
N THR A 296 10.73 9.63 -9.25
CA THR A 296 10.88 8.76 -10.42
C THR A 296 11.67 7.54 -9.97
N ASP A 297 11.54 6.42 -10.67
CA ASP A 297 12.34 5.25 -10.33
C ASP A 297 13.79 5.35 -10.80
N LEU A 298 14.68 4.72 -10.04
CA LEU A 298 16.10 4.61 -10.37
C LEU A 298 16.65 3.30 -9.81
N ASN A 299 17.32 2.54 -10.66
CA ASN A 299 18.07 1.36 -10.26
C ASN A 299 19.55 1.57 -10.59
N VAL A 300 20.43 1.45 -9.61
CA VAL A 300 21.89 1.48 -9.81
C VAL A 300 22.52 0.28 -9.12
N MET A 301 23.33 -0.46 -9.86
CA MET A 301 24.15 -1.53 -9.33
C MET A 301 25.59 -1.05 -9.18
N VAL A 302 26.20 -1.32 -8.04
CA VAL A 302 27.63 -1.10 -7.81
C VAL A 302 28.31 -2.44 -7.64
N ARG A 303 29.31 -2.73 -8.47
CA ARG A 303 30.22 -3.85 -8.29
C ARG A 303 31.46 -3.38 -7.54
N ASP A 304 31.69 -3.95 -6.36
CA ASP A 304 32.84 -3.61 -5.53
C ASP A 304 34.14 -4.31 -5.99
N TRP A 305 35.25 -3.94 -5.34
CA TRP A 305 36.57 -4.49 -5.61
C TRP A 305 36.75 -5.96 -5.20
N ASN A 306 35.76 -6.55 -4.51
CA ASN A 306 35.69 -7.97 -4.21
C ASN A 306 34.74 -8.72 -5.17
N GLY A 307 34.21 -8.04 -6.19
CA GLY A 307 33.27 -8.58 -7.16
C GLY A 307 31.83 -8.71 -6.66
N LYS A 308 31.50 -8.18 -5.49
CA LYS A 308 30.16 -8.22 -4.91
C LYS A 308 29.27 -7.12 -5.47
N MET A 309 27.99 -7.42 -5.61
CA MET A 309 26.98 -6.50 -6.11
C MET A 309 26.21 -5.84 -4.97
N HIS A 310 26.07 -4.51 -5.04
CA HIS A 310 25.27 -3.68 -4.15
C HIS A 310 24.17 -2.99 -4.97
N TYR A 311 22.93 -3.07 -4.53
CA TYR A 311 21.75 -2.62 -5.27
C TYR A 311 21.18 -1.36 -4.63
N PHE A 312 21.27 -0.23 -5.32
CA PHE A 312 20.65 1.04 -4.96
C PHE A 312 19.35 1.16 -5.74
N ILE A 313 18.22 1.04 -5.05
CA ILE A 313 16.90 0.93 -5.66
C ILE A 313 16.00 2.03 -5.12
N SER A 314 15.46 2.83 -6.04
CA SER A 314 14.42 3.81 -5.78
C SER A 314 13.13 3.44 -6.51
N PRO A 315 12.01 3.23 -5.80
CA PRO A 315 10.70 3.12 -6.44
C PRO A 315 10.30 4.48 -7.05
N ALA A 316 9.20 4.48 -7.80
CA ALA A 316 8.56 5.73 -8.20
C ALA A 316 7.69 6.26 -7.05
N ALA A 317 7.60 7.58 -6.90
CA ALA A 317 6.82 8.20 -5.82
C ALA A 317 5.33 7.94 -5.99
N ILE A 318 4.59 8.03 -4.88
CA ILE A 318 3.12 8.06 -4.89
C ILE A 318 2.59 9.51 -4.94
N ALA A 319 3.48 10.50 -4.81
CA ALA A 319 3.19 11.90 -4.60
C ALA A 319 2.42 12.52 -5.77
N TYR A 320 1.83 13.69 -5.53
CA TYR A 320 1.08 14.41 -6.55
C TYR A 320 2.01 15.14 -7.53
N ASP A 321 3.18 15.57 -7.09
CA ASP A 321 4.14 16.41 -7.80
C ASP A 321 5.22 15.58 -8.51
N ILE A 322 4.79 14.67 -9.39
CA ILE A 322 5.69 13.93 -10.28
C ILE A 322 5.79 14.60 -11.66
N ARG A 323 6.79 14.21 -12.45
CA ARG A 323 7.01 14.79 -13.79
C ARG A 323 5.90 14.37 -14.76
N GLN A 324 5.63 15.21 -15.76
CA GLN A 324 4.70 14.88 -16.83
C GLN A 324 5.07 13.55 -17.50
N ASN A 325 4.10 12.65 -17.65
CA ASN A 325 4.22 11.27 -18.15
C ASN A 325 4.97 10.28 -17.24
N ASP A 326 5.48 10.70 -16.08
CA ASP A 326 5.96 9.76 -15.08
C ASP A 326 4.75 9.08 -14.40
N ILE A 327 4.95 7.84 -13.96
CA ILE A 327 4.00 7.03 -13.21
C ILE A 327 4.24 7.11 -11.71
N ARG A 328 3.19 6.77 -10.96
CA ARG A 328 3.29 6.43 -9.54
C ARG A 328 3.48 4.92 -9.39
N GLY A 329 4.13 4.44 -8.34
CA GLY A 329 4.32 2.99 -8.18
C GLY A 329 5.06 2.54 -6.93
N PHE A 330 5.50 1.29 -6.96
CA PHE A 330 6.27 0.65 -5.89
C PHE A 330 7.16 -0.48 -6.44
N LYS A 331 7.98 -1.08 -5.59
CA LYS A 331 8.85 -2.24 -5.91
C LYS A 331 8.49 -3.44 -5.06
N LEU A 332 8.49 -4.64 -5.63
CA LEU A 332 8.33 -5.91 -4.90
C LEU A 332 9.58 -6.78 -5.06
N LEU A 333 10.48 -6.68 -4.08
CA LEU A 333 11.80 -7.31 -4.10
C LEU A 333 11.76 -8.69 -3.45
N ARG A 334 12.52 -9.64 -3.98
CA ARG A 334 12.78 -10.96 -3.36
C ARG A 334 14.25 -11.04 -2.94
N ILE A 335 14.46 -11.15 -1.63
CA ILE A 335 15.79 -11.22 -1.03
C ILE A 335 15.93 -12.48 -0.19
N TYR A 336 17.13 -13.07 -0.18
CA TYR A 336 17.40 -14.34 0.49
C TYR A 336 18.42 -14.16 1.60
N ASP A 337 18.27 -14.95 2.67
CA ASP A 337 19.12 -14.84 3.87
C ASP A 337 20.58 -15.25 3.62
N ASN A 338 20.88 -15.81 2.45
CA ASN A 338 22.21 -16.15 1.98
C ASN A 338 22.97 -15.00 1.29
N GLY A 339 22.40 -13.78 1.25
CA GLY A 339 23.03 -12.62 0.59
C GLY A 339 22.55 -12.33 -0.83
N THR A 340 21.62 -13.14 -1.38
CA THR A 340 21.16 -13.00 -2.77
C THR A 340 19.98 -12.02 -2.88
N VAL A 341 20.04 -11.16 -3.90
CA VAL A 341 18.89 -10.37 -4.40
C VAL A 341 18.46 -10.99 -5.71
N ASP A 342 17.18 -11.32 -5.86
CA ASP A 342 16.64 -11.73 -7.17
C ASP A 342 16.56 -10.50 -8.08
N LEU A 343 17.49 -10.40 -9.02
CA LEU A 343 17.55 -9.27 -9.95
C LEU A 343 16.25 -9.07 -10.75
N ARG A 344 15.48 -10.13 -11.02
CA ARG A 344 14.20 -9.98 -11.74
C ARG A 344 13.15 -9.27 -10.91
N SER A 345 13.22 -9.37 -9.59
CA SER A 345 12.29 -8.69 -8.68
C SER A 345 12.59 -7.19 -8.51
N THR A 346 13.71 -6.68 -9.04
CA THR A 346 14.06 -5.26 -8.88
C THR A 346 13.43 -4.36 -9.94
N TYR A 347 12.66 -4.92 -10.88
CA TYR A 347 11.93 -4.18 -11.89
C TYR A 347 10.62 -4.86 -12.25
N TYR A 348 9.67 -4.07 -12.75
CA TYR A 348 8.40 -4.53 -13.26
C TYR A 348 8.58 -5.45 -14.49
N ASP A 349 7.94 -6.62 -14.49
CA ASP A 349 8.02 -7.60 -15.59
C ASP A 349 7.56 -7.03 -16.94
N GLY A 350 6.72 -5.99 -16.93
CA GLY A 350 6.29 -5.30 -18.14
C GLY A 350 7.39 -4.52 -18.88
N THR A 351 8.56 -4.34 -18.24
CA THR A 351 9.69 -3.57 -18.75
C THR A 351 11.02 -4.32 -18.58
N GLY A 352 11.97 -3.78 -17.82
CA GLY A 352 13.31 -4.32 -17.64
C GLY A 352 14.16 -3.42 -16.75
N PHE A 353 15.25 -3.94 -16.18
CA PHE A 353 16.09 -3.23 -15.20
C PHE A 353 16.54 -1.82 -15.64
N ALA A 354 16.84 -1.65 -16.92
CA ALA A 354 17.38 -0.43 -17.52
C ALA A 354 16.32 0.36 -18.33
N LYS A 355 15.03 0.05 -18.15
CA LYS A 355 13.95 0.63 -18.96
C LYS A 355 12.80 1.14 -18.09
N TYR A 356 12.54 2.43 -18.19
CA TYR A 356 11.38 3.08 -17.57
C TYR A 356 10.04 2.54 -18.09
N PRO A 357 9.00 2.41 -17.24
CA PRO A 357 9.09 2.39 -15.77
C PRO A 357 9.69 1.09 -15.26
N ASN A 358 10.63 1.18 -14.33
CA ASN A 358 11.12 0.03 -13.57
C ASN A 358 10.22 -0.31 -12.38
N SER A 359 9.41 0.62 -11.87
CA SER A 359 8.47 0.34 -10.77
C SER A 359 7.22 -0.36 -11.28
N ILE A 360 6.58 -1.13 -10.40
CA ILE A 360 5.24 -1.67 -10.62
C ILE A 360 4.29 -0.46 -10.65
N PRO A 361 3.59 -0.20 -11.78
CA PRO A 361 2.75 0.98 -11.91
C PRO A 361 1.50 0.90 -11.02
N LEU A 362 1.23 2.00 -10.31
CA LEU A 362 -0.02 2.27 -9.60
C LEU A 362 -1.01 3.02 -10.50
N ASP A 363 -0.52 3.83 -11.45
CA ASP A 363 -1.35 4.64 -12.33
C ASP A 363 -0.81 4.73 -13.76
N SER A 364 -1.63 5.27 -14.67
CA SER A 364 -1.29 5.44 -16.08
C SER A 364 -0.23 6.51 -16.36
N GLY A 365 0.13 7.30 -15.35
CA GLY A 365 1.07 8.42 -15.45
C GLY A 365 0.44 9.81 -15.50
N GLU A 366 1.23 10.79 -15.08
CA GLU A 366 0.81 12.19 -14.93
C GLU A 366 0.47 12.83 -16.27
N GLY A 367 -0.74 13.41 -16.34
CA GLY A 367 -1.30 14.03 -17.54
C GLY A 367 -1.50 13.10 -18.74
N VAL A 368 -1.57 11.78 -18.51
CA VAL A 368 -2.00 10.79 -19.51
C VAL A 368 -3.53 10.67 -19.48
N GLU A 369 -4.17 10.76 -20.64
CA GLU A 369 -5.63 10.56 -20.80
C GLU A 369 -5.94 9.41 -21.76
N PRO A 370 -6.90 8.50 -21.43
CA PRO A 370 -7.66 8.47 -20.17
C PRO A 370 -6.80 8.07 -18.96
N TYR A 371 -6.92 8.81 -17.85
CA TYR A 371 -6.19 8.53 -16.62
C TYR A 371 -6.81 7.34 -15.88
N LYS A 372 -5.96 6.41 -15.42
CA LYS A 372 -6.39 5.29 -14.59
C LYS A 372 -5.55 5.23 -13.31
N LEU A 373 -6.23 5.09 -12.18
CA LEU A 373 -5.64 4.79 -10.88
C LEU A 373 -6.03 3.37 -10.46
N GLY A 374 -5.01 2.60 -10.09
CA GLY A 374 -5.10 1.21 -9.67
C GLY A 374 -5.16 0.23 -10.85
N PHE A 375 -4.21 -0.68 -10.93
CA PHE A 375 -4.20 -1.78 -11.90
C PHE A 375 -4.40 -3.15 -11.25
N LEU A 376 -4.30 -3.22 -9.92
CA LEU A 376 -4.69 -4.37 -9.12
C LEU A 376 -5.96 -4.05 -8.35
N LYS A 377 -7.10 -4.49 -8.86
CA LYS A 377 -8.40 -4.22 -8.23
C LYS A 377 -8.94 -5.48 -7.61
N TYR A 378 -9.54 -5.38 -6.43
CA TYR A 378 -10.27 -6.49 -5.84
C TYR A 378 -11.47 -5.99 -5.05
N PHE A 379 -12.43 -6.90 -4.87
CA PHE A 379 -13.60 -6.64 -4.06
C PHE A 379 -14.21 -7.92 -3.53
N TYR A 380 -15.01 -7.75 -2.48
CA TYR A 380 -15.85 -8.80 -1.94
C TYR A 380 -17.33 -8.40 -2.08
N ILE A 381 -18.18 -9.41 -2.25
CA ILE A 381 -19.64 -9.30 -2.09
C ILE A 381 -20.02 -10.03 -0.80
N ASN A 382 -20.76 -9.34 0.07
CA ASN A 382 -21.35 -9.88 1.31
C ASN A 382 -20.36 -10.50 2.32
N ASN A 383 -19.07 -10.14 2.27
CA ASN A 383 -18.02 -10.69 3.15
C ASN A 383 -18.01 -10.07 4.57
N ASP A 384 -19.15 -10.13 5.26
CA ASP A 384 -19.40 -9.47 6.54
C ASP A 384 -19.56 -10.43 7.74
N GLY A 385 -19.38 -11.73 7.53
CA GLY A 385 -19.57 -12.76 8.56
C GLY A 385 -21.03 -13.11 8.85
N LYS A 386 -22.00 -12.54 8.11
CA LYS A 386 -23.44 -12.73 8.33
C LYS A 386 -24.12 -13.43 7.16
N HIS A 387 -23.58 -13.31 5.96
CA HIS A 387 -24.15 -13.93 4.75
C HIS A 387 -23.51 -15.29 4.45
N HIS A 388 -24.32 -16.22 3.91
CA HIS A 388 -23.89 -17.56 3.51
C HIS A 388 -23.47 -17.67 2.05
N ASP A 389 -23.73 -16.65 1.24
CA ASP A 389 -23.34 -16.60 -0.16
C ASP A 389 -22.42 -15.39 -0.33
N VAL A 390 -21.14 -15.68 -0.55
CA VAL A 390 -20.07 -14.66 -0.61
C VAL A 390 -19.20 -14.86 -1.84
N SER A 391 -18.78 -13.76 -2.42
CA SER A 391 -17.98 -13.74 -3.65
C SER A 391 -16.78 -12.82 -3.51
N PHE A 392 -15.72 -13.13 -4.25
CA PHE A 392 -14.49 -12.34 -4.35
C PHE A 392 -14.03 -12.32 -5.81
N GLU A 393 -13.61 -11.15 -6.27
CA GLU A 393 -12.89 -10.99 -7.54
C GLU A 393 -11.61 -10.19 -7.28
N ALA A 394 -10.51 -10.61 -7.88
CA ALA A 394 -9.31 -9.81 -8.07
C ALA A 394 -8.96 -9.74 -9.56
N ILE A 395 -8.61 -8.55 -10.04
CA ILE A 395 -8.31 -8.23 -11.43
C ILE A 395 -6.88 -7.68 -11.46
N ASN A 396 -6.07 -8.23 -12.35
CA ASN A 396 -4.71 -7.80 -12.59
C ASN A 396 -4.55 -7.34 -14.04
N GLU A 397 -4.45 -6.04 -14.23
CA GLU A 397 -4.20 -5.40 -15.53
C GLU A 397 -2.71 -5.19 -15.81
N LEU A 398 -1.84 -5.63 -14.90
CA LEU A 398 -0.38 -5.57 -15.03
C LEU A 398 0.17 -6.79 -15.78
N LYS A 399 1.41 -6.66 -16.24
CA LYS A 399 2.19 -7.70 -16.91
C LYS A 399 2.98 -8.59 -15.94
N GLU A 400 2.77 -8.40 -14.64
CA GLU A 400 3.43 -9.13 -13.55
C GLU A 400 2.44 -10.06 -12.86
N GLU A 401 2.90 -11.25 -12.48
CA GLU A 401 2.12 -12.20 -11.69
C GLU A 401 2.39 -12.00 -10.20
N PHE A 402 1.33 -12.01 -9.41
CA PHE A 402 1.41 -11.91 -7.95
C PHE A 402 0.98 -13.22 -7.31
N CYS A 403 1.91 -13.91 -6.65
CA CYS A 403 1.61 -15.11 -5.89
C CYS A 403 1.55 -14.85 -4.39
N ASP A 404 0.74 -15.67 -3.70
CA ASP A 404 0.35 -15.55 -2.30
C ASP A 404 -0.50 -14.31 -2.00
N ILE A 405 -1.39 -13.96 -2.93
CA ILE A 405 -2.35 -12.87 -2.73
C ILE A 405 -3.26 -13.17 -1.52
N LYS A 406 -3.62 -12.12 -0.77
CA LYS A 406 -4.45 -12.28 0.43
C LYS A 406 -5.93 -12.35 0.08
N VAL A 407 -6.56 -13.48 0.39
CA VAL A 407 -8.00 -13.68 0.30
C VAL A 407 -8.53 -14.30 1.59
N VAL A 408 -9.46 -13.61 2.25
CA VAL A 408 -10.07 -14.02 3.52
C VAL A 408 -11.58 -13.83 3.45
N PHE A 409 -12.33 -14.93 3.50
CA PHE A 409 -13.78 -14.87 3.69
C PHE A 409 -14.16 -14.94 5.17
N ARG A 410 -15.25 -14.26 5.49
CA ARG A 410 -15.92 -14.18 6.78
C ARG A 410 -17.32 -14.74 6.57
N LEU A 411 -17.56 -15.91 7.14
CA LEU A 411 -18.81 -16.65 7.05
C LEU A 411 -19.44 -16.79 8.46
N PRO A 412 -20.77 -16.96 8.54
CA PRO A 412 -21.43 -17.45 9.73
C PRO A 412 -20.91 -18.83 10.19
N GLN A 413 -20.96 -19.10 11.49
CA GLN A 413 -20.57 -20.41 12.05
C GLN A 413 -21.71 -21.44 12.08
N ASP A 414 -22.93 -21.05 11.71
CA ASP A 414 -24.16 -21.87 11.79
C ASP A 414 -24.26 -22.93 10.67
N VAL A 415 -23.49 -22.80 9.60
CA VAL A 415 -23.40 -23.78 8.49
C VAL A 415 -22.00 -24.40 8.47
N GLN A 416 -21.91 -25.73 8.36
CA GLN A 416 -20.63 -26.42 8.23
C GLN A 416 -19.94 -26.09 6.89
N ILE A 417 -18.61 -25.93 6.89
CA ILE A 417 -17.87 -25.55 5.67
C ILE A 417 -18.05 -26.56 4.52
N SER A 418 -18.20 -27.85 4.83
CA SER A 418 -18.44 -28.91 3.83
C SER A 418 -19.80 -28.80 3.13
N SER A 419 -20.73 -28.00 3.66
CA SER A 419 -22.04 -27.76 3.06
C SER A 419 -22.00 -26.65 2.02
N TYR A 420 -20.92 -25.86 1.96
CA TYR A 420 -20.78 -24.83 0.94
C TYR A 420 -20.25 -25.43 -0.37
N ARG A 421 -20.84 -25.02 -1.49
CA ARG A 421 -20.26 -25.18 -2.81
C ARG A 421 -19.22 -24.08 -3.00
N MET A 422 -17.95 -24.45 -3.09
CA MET A 422 -16.87 -23.53 -3.46
C MET A 422 -16.71 -23.49 -4.97
N LEU A 423 -16.68 -22.30 -5.54
CA LEU A 423 -16.27 -22.05 -6.92
C LEU A 423 -14.96 -21.26 -6.93
N MET A 424 -14.05 -21.63 -7.83
CA MET A 424 -12.74 -20.98 -7.98
C MET A 424 -12.35 -20.99 -9.45
N GLU A 425 -12.02 -19.82 -9.99
CA GLU A 425 -11.64 -19.60 -11.38
C GLU A 425 -10.34 -18.79 -11.46
N GLY A 426 -9.54 -19.03 -12.51
CA GLY A 426 -8.30 -18.28 -12.78
C GLY A 426 -7.10 -18.65 -11.91
N THR A 427 -7.30 -19.42 -10.83
CA THR A 427 -6.22 -19.80 -9.90
C THR A 427 -6.42 -21.19 -9.32
N LYS A 428 -5.43 -21.65 -8.55
CA LYS A 428 -5.51 -22.84 -7.70
C LYS A 428 -4.92 -22.46 -6.35
N GLY A 429 -5.46 -23.03 -5.28
CA GLY A 429 -4.92 -22.86 -3.95
C GLY A 429 -5.58 -23.82 -2.97
N ASN A 430 -5.22 -23.68 -1.70
CA ASN A 430 -5.91 -24.33 -0.59
C ASN A 430 -6.34 -23.27 0.42
N TYR A 431 -7.15 -23.67 1.39
CA TYR A 431 -7.58 -22.78 2.46
C TYR A 431 -7.52 -23.50 3.80
N GLU A 432 -7.44 -22.71 4.86
CA GLU A 432 -7.71 -23.15 6.22
C GLU A 432 -8.93 -22.44 6.79
N VAL A 433 -9.57 -23.08 7.77
CA VAL A 433 -10.80 -22.59 8.40
C VAL A 433 -10.54 -22.35 9.88
N ILE A 434 -10.87 -21.16 10.35
CA ILE A 434 -10.68 -20.77 11.75
C ILE A 434 -11.96 -20.11 12.25
N ASP A 435 -12.46 -20.61 13.37
CA ASP A 435 -13.62 -20.04 14.05
C ASP A 435 -13.14 -19.16 15.20
N TYR A 436 -13.49 -17.88 15.17
CA TYR A 436 -13.15 -16.95 16.24
C TYR A 436 -14.23 -15.89 16.40
N ASN A 437 -14.62 -15.64 17.65
CA ASN A 437 -15.58 -14.60 18.03
C ASN A 437 -16.90 -14.59 17.22
N GLY A 438 -17.46 -15.78 16.96
CA GLY A 438 -18.72 -15.94 16.23
C GLY A 438 -18.62 -15.87 14.70
N THR A 439 -17.42 -15.63 14.16
CA THR A 439 -17.16 -15.62 12.71
C THR A 439 -16.30 -16.82 12.31
N ARG A 440 -16.62 -17.43 11.17
CA ARG A 440 -15.79 -18.43 10.50
C ARG A 440 -14.94 -17.74 9.44
N PHE A 441 -13.63 -17.77 9.61
CA PHE A 441 -12.67 -17.26 8.66
C PHE A 441 -12.20 -18.38 7.73
N VAL A 442 -12.32 -18.19 6.42
CA VAL A 442 -11.74 -19.07 5.39
C VAL A 442 -10.58 -18.32 4.75
N ILE A 443 -9.36 -18.79 5.02
CA ILE A 443 -8.12 -18.08 4.69
C ILE A 443 -7.38 -18.87 3.64
N PHE A 444 -7.27 -18.30 2.45
CA PHE A 444 -6.62 -18.95 1.32
C PHE A 444 -5.09 -18.83 1.37
N LYS A 445 -4.42 -19.82 0.79
CA LYS A 445 -2.97 -19.92 0.67
C LYS A 445 -2.58 -20.41 -0.72
N ASN A 446 -1.40 -20.00 -1.17
CA ASN A 446 -0.84 -20.38 -2.47
C ASN A 446 -1.72 -19.94 -3.65
N LEU A 447 -2.40 -18.79 -3.53
CA LEU A 447 -3.15 -18.21 -4.64
C LEU A 447 -2.23 -17.34 -5.48
N CYS A 448 -2.22 -17.57 -6.79
CA CYS A 448 -1.58 -16.68 -7.74
C CYS A 448 -2.64 -15.90 -8.52
N LEU A 449 -2.36 -14.64 -8.79
CA LEU A 449 -3.08 -13.72 -9.65
C LEU A 449 -2.22 -13.45 -10.89
N PRO A 450 -2.43 -14.22 -11.98
CA PRO A 450 -1.62 -14.10 -13.19
C PRO A 450 -1.70 -12.71 -13.83
N ALA A 451 -0.66 -12.35 -14.58
CA ALA A 451 -0.63 -11.14 -15.38
C ALA A 451 -1.81 -11.05 -16.37
N ASN A 452 -2.39 -9.85 -16.56
CA ASN A 452 -3.50 -9.58 -17.48
C ASN A 452 -4.68 -10.55 -17.31
N SER A 453 -5.05 -10.86 -16.07
CA SER A 453 -6.06 -11.87 -15.75
C SER A 453 -6.96 -11.45 -14.60
N ALA A 454 -7.92 -12.31 -14.24
CA ALA A 454 -8.71 -12.16 -13.04
C ALA A 454 -8.84 -13.51 -12.32
N VAL A 455 -9.05 -13.44 -11.02
CA VAL A 455 -9.29 -14.57 -10.12
C VAL A 455 -10.63 -14.36 -9.43
N SER A 456 -11.48 -15.37 -9.49
CA SER A 456 -12.80 -15.36 -8.85
C SER A 456 -12.89 -16.50 -7.85
N ILE A 457 -13.41 -16.23 -6.65
CA ILE A 457 -13.66 -17.25 -5.64
C ILE A 457 -15.03 -16.99 -5.02
N GLY A 458 -15.80 -18.04 -4.76
CA GLY A 458 -17.07 -17.92 -4.05
C GLY A 458 -17.40 -19.12 -3.21
N PHE A 459 -18.15 -18.88 -2.14
CA PHE A 459 -18.71 -19.89 -1.24
C PHE A 459 -20.22 -19.69 -1.21
N TYR A 460 -20.96 -20.75 -1.56
CA TYR A 460 -22.40 -20.67 -1.74
C TYR A 460 -23.14 -21.84 -1.08
N THR A 461 -24.28 -21.55 -0.48
CA THR A 461 -25.25 -22.52 0.06
C THR A 461 -26.54 -22.56 -0.74
N SER A 462 -26.77 -21.55 -1.59
CA SER A 462 -27.94 -21.44 -2.45
C SER A 462 -27.55 -21.40 -3.93
N ASP A 463 -28.49 -21.74 -4.82
CA ASP A 463 -28.33 -21.50 -6.26
C ASP A 463 -28.84 -20.09 -6.61
N ASP A 464 -28.14 -19.41 -7.51
CA ASP A 464 -28.58 -18.13 -8.05
C ASP A 464 -28.94 -18.26 -9.54
N LYS A 465 -30.13 -17.77 -9.86
CA LYS A 465 -30.73 -17.79 -11.21
C LYS A 465 -31.25 -16.41 -11.62
N VAL A 466 -31.02 -15.40 -10.79
CA VAL A 466 -31.53 -14.04 -11.00
C VAL A 466 -30.45 -13.25 -11.75
N PRO A 467 -30.72 -12.72 -12.95
CA PRO A 467 -29.75 -11.91 -13.64
C PRO A 467 -29.46 -10.57 -12.92
N PRO A 468 -28.25 -10.02 -13.09
CA PRO A 468 -27.92 -8.70 -12.54
C PRO A 468 -28.78 -7.60 -13.19
N VAL A 469 -28.98 -6.51 -12.46
CA VAL A 469 -29.69 -5.32 -12.93
C VAL A 469 -28.69 -4.24 -13.32
N ILE A 470 -28.83 -3.72 -14.55
CA ILE A 470 -27.99 -2.63 -15.07
C ILE A 470 -28.81 -1.34 -15.11
N LYS A 471 -28.26 -0.25 -14.57
CA LYS A 471 -28.82 1.11 -14.70
C LYS A 471 -27.81 2.02 -15.37
N PHE A 472 -28.25 2.73 -16.40
CA PHE A 472 -27.46 3.81 -17.00
C PHE A 472 -27.55 5.05 -16.11
N LEU A 473 -26.40 5.58 -15.70
CA LEU A 473 -26.30 6.73 -14.80
C LEU A 473 -26.13 8.05 -15.56
N GLY A 474 -25.62 7.99 -16.79
CA GLY A 474 -25.44 9.17 -17.63
C GLY A 474 -24.23 9.07 -18.55
N ALA A 475 -24.10 10.08 -19.40
CA ALA A 475 -22.96 10.30 -20.26
C ALA A 475 -22.47 11.74 -20.10
N GLU A 476 -21.16 11.93 -20.14
CA GLU A 476 -20.49 13.22 -19.99
C GLU A 476 -19.41 13.37 -21.07
N GLU A 477 -19.33 14.55 -21.69
CA GLU A 477 -18.35 14.82 -22.73
C GLU A 477 -17.03 15.32 -22.11
N HIS A 478 -15.90 14.68 -22.46
CA HIS A 478 -14.56 15.07 -22.02
C HIS A 478 -13.58 15.03 -23.19
N GLY A 479 -13.20 16.19 -23.72
CA GLY A 479 -12.32 16.28 -24.89
C GLY A 479 -12.89 15.54 -26.10
N LYS A 480 -12.17 14.51 -26.56
CA LYS A 480 -12.59 13.61 -27.65
C LYS A 480 -13.45 12.42 -27.20
N TRP A 481 -13.58 12.20 -25.89
CA TRP A 481 -14.28 11.08 -25.31
C TRP A 481 -15.69 11.45 -24.82
N THR A 482 -16.58 10.47 -24.83
CA THR A 482 -17.80 10.45 -24.03
C THR A 482 -17.59 9.45 -22.90
N ILE A 483 -17.67 9.90 -21.65
CA ILE A 483 -17.59 9.06 -20.46
C ILE A 483 -19.00 8.57 -20.13
N VAL A 484 -19.25 7.28 -20.32
CA VAL A 484 -20.55 6.66 -20.01
C VAL A 484 -20.48 5.90 -18.69
N ARG A 485 -21.52 6.03 -17.86
CA ARG A 485 -21.56 5.43 -16.52
C ARG A 485 -22.74 4.50 -16.36
N PHE A 486 -22.49 3.34 -15.74
CA PHE A 486 -23.50 2.34 -15.43
C PHE A 486 -23.33 1.85 -13.99
N SER A 487 -24.43 1.60 -13.28
CA SER A 487 -24.39 0.79 -12.07
C SER A 487 -24.91 -0.62 -12.36
N VAL A 488 -24.29 -1.58 -11.69
CA VAL A 488 -24.69 -2.99 -11.70
C VAL A 488 -24.93 -3.42 -10.26
N GLN A 489 -26.08 -4.04 -10.03
CA GLN A 489 -26.43 -4.65 -8.75
C GLN A 489 -26.99 -6.04 -9.02
N ASP A 490 -26.74 -6.95 -8.10
CA ASP A 490 -27.36 -8.26 -8.11
C ASP A 490 -27.80 -8.63 -6.69
N SER A 491 -28.91 -9.37 -6.58
CA SER A 491 -29.49 -9.77 -5.30
C SER A 491 -29.09 -11.18 -4.86
N GLY A 492 -28.47 -11.96 -5.75
CA GLY A 492 -27.97 -13.30 -5.47
C GLY A 492 -26.49 -13.27 -5.12
N TRP A 493 -25.67 -13.90 -5.95
CA TRP A 493 -24.23 -14.04 -5.70
C TRP A 493 -23.41 -12.77 -5.97
N GLY A 494 -24.06 -11.72 -6.48
CA GLY A 494 -23.48 -10.40 -6.67
C GLY A 494 -22.97 -10.16 -8.10
N PRO A 495 -22.80 -8.89 -8.47
CA PRO A 495 -22.24 -8.53 -9.77
C PRO A 495 -20.76 -8.94 -9.83
N LYS A 496 -20.36 -9.56 -10.94
CA LYS A 496 -18.98 -9.99 -11.19
C LYS A 496 -18.25 -9.02 -12.10
N ASN A 497 -18.74 -8.81 -13.31
CA ASN A 497 -18.10 -7.91 -14.27
C ASN A 497 -19.10 -7.30 -15.26
N MET A 498 -18.66 -6.31 -16.02
CA MET A 498 -19.42 -5.74 -17.12
C MET A 498 -18.55 -5.50 -18.36
N SER A 499 -19.05 -5.93 -19.51
CA SER A 499 -18.50 -5.59 -20.82
C SER A 499 -19.25 -4.40 -21.40
N ILE A 500 -18.50 -3.36 -21.79
CA ILE A 500 -19.03 -2.18 -22.48
C ILE A 500 -18.40 -2.12 -23.86
N SER A 501 -19.22 -1.82 -24.87
CA SER A 501 -18.80 -1.64 -26.26
C SER A 501 -19.57 -0.49 -26.90
N TYR A 502 -19.01 0.11 -27.93
CA TYR A 502 -19.64 1.20 -28.68
C TYR A 502 -19.54 0.95 -30.19
N LYS A 503 -20.44 1.56 -30.95
CA LYS A 503 -20.53 1.36 -32.40
C LYS A 503 -19.83 2.49 -33.17
N ILE A 504 -18.93 2.12 -34.10
CA ILE A 504 -18.40 3.02 -35.15
C ILE A 504 -18.76 2.42 -36.51
N GLY A 505 -19.57 3.14 -37.29
CA GLY A 505 -20.12 2.60 -38.54
C GLY A 505 -20.93 1.33 -38.27
N ASP A 506 -20.46 0.19 -38.77
CA ASP A 506 -21.08 -1.13 -38.56
C ASP A 506 -20.31 -2.05 -37.60
N ARG A 507 -19.23 -1.58 -36.97
CA ARG A 507 -18.40 -2.37 -36.05
C ARG A 507 -18.61 -1.96 -34.60
N TRP A 508 -18.56 -2.96 -33.72
CA TRP A 508 -18.55 -2.78 -32.27
C TRP A 508 -17.09 -2.82 -31.78
N GLU A 509 -16.68 -1.77 -31.08
CA GLU A 509 -15.33 -1.57 -30.54
C GLU A 509 -15.37 -1.47 -29.01
N LYS A 510 -14.20 -1.63 -28.36
CA LYS A 510 -14.04 -1.48 -26.91
C LYS A 510 -13.63 -0.04 -26.56
N PRO A 511 -14.16 0.55 -25.46
CA PRO A 511 -13.71 1.84 -24.95
C PRO A 511 -12.19 1.86 -24.69
N ASP A 512 -11.58 3.04 -24.73
CA ASP A 512 -10.14 3.22 -24.45
C ASP A 512 -9.80 2.86 -22.99
N LEU A 513 -10.75 3.05 -22.08
CA LEU A 513 -10.67 2.65 -20.68
C LEU A 513 -12.06 2.25 -20.19
N VAL A 514 -12.13 1.13 -19.46
CA VAL A 514 -13.27 0.79 -18.60
C VAL A 514 -12.72 0.68 -17.19
N ASP A 515 -13.33 1.41 -16.27
CA ASP A 515 -12.91 1.42 -14.88
C ASP A 515 -14.08 1.24 -13.93
N MET A 516 -13.81 0.75 -12.71
CA MET A 516 -14.82 0.55 -11.68
C MET A 516 -14.51 1.34 -10.41
N SER A 517 -15.56 1.89 -9.81
CA SER A 517 -15.52 2.46 -8.47
C SER A 517 -15.49 1.36 -7.39
N PRO A 518 -15.03 1.68 -6.17
CA PRO A 518 -15.20 0.79 -5.03
C PRO A 518 -16.65 0.35 -4.86
N ILE A 519 -16.86 -0.87 -4.35
CA ILE A 519 -18.20 -1.42 -4.13
C ILE A 519 -18.84 -0.73 -2.94
N GLU A 520 -20.06 -0.24 -3.15
CA GLU A 520 -20.90 0.32 -2.09
C GLU A 520 -22.25 -0.41 -2.08
N ASN A 521 -22.62 -1.00 -0.94
CA ASN A 521 -23.90 -1.71 -0.75
C ASN A 521 -24.22 -2.74 -1.86
N GLY A 522 -23.21 -3.53 -2.25
CA GLY A 522 -23.35 -4.56 -3.29
C GLY A 522 -23.52 -4.01 -4.72
N THR A 523 -23.31 -2.70 -4.93
CA THR A 523 -23.39 -2.05 -6.23
C THR A 523 -22.00 -1.74 -6.75
N ILE A 524 -21.76 -2.06 -8.03
CA ILE A 524 -20.54 -1.66 -8.75
C ILE A 524 -20.91 -0.58 -9.76
N VAL A 525 -20.19 0.53 -9.75
CA VAL A 525 -20.30 1.57 -10.78
C VAL A 525 -19.13 1.44 -11.74
N TYR A 526 -19.44 1.34 -13.03
CA TYR A 526 -18.45 1.33 -14.10
C TYR A 526 -18.50 2.65 -14.87
N SER A 527 -17.32 3.15 -15.23
CA SER A 527 -17.13 4.30 -16.13
C SER A 527 -16.34 3.85 -17.35
N ALA A 528 -16.81 4.20 -18.55
CA ALA A 528 -16.12 3.87 -19.79
C ALA A 528 -15.83 5.11 -20.63
N TRP A 529 -14.57 5.25 -21.06
CA TRP A 529 -14.08 6.34 -21.90
C TRP A 529 -14.21 5.95 -23.37
N VAL A 530 -15.31 6.38 -23.99
CA VAL A 530 -15.62 6.06 -25.38
C VAL A 530 -15.02 7.12 -26.30
N PRO A 531 -14.09 6.81 -27.22
CA PRO A 531 -13.43 7.81 -28.08
C PRO A 531 -14.31 8.26 -29.25
N ALA A 532 -15.61 8.42 -29.01
CA ALA A 532 -16.60 8.84 -30.00
C ALA A 532 -17.80 9.49 -29.31
N LYS A 533 -18.28 10.60 -29.88
CA LYS A 533 -19.43 11.36 -29.36
C LYS A 533 -20.73 10.77 -29.88
N GLY A 534 -21.70 10.58 -28.98
CA GLY A 534 -23.04 10.10 -29.33
C GLY A 534 -23.06 8.70 -29.97
N ALA A 535 -22.03 7.88 -29.73
CA ALA A 535 -21.98 6.52 -30.25
C ALA A 535 -23.05 5.63 -29.61
N ASP A 536 -23.57 4.67 -30.38
CA ASP A 536 -24.46 3.64 -29.82
C ASP A 536 -23.67 2.78 -28.83
N ILE A 537 -24.18 2.64 -27.61
CA ILE A 537 -23.54 1.87 -26.53
C ILE A 537 -24.28 0.56 -26.31
N ARG A 538 -23.50 -0.50 -26.07
CA ARG A 538 -23.99 -1.78 -25.57
C ARG A 538 -23.21 -2.16 -24.32
N ALA A 539 -23.94 -2.41 -23.23
CA ALA A 539 -23.39 -2.91 -21.98
C ALA A 539 -24.02 -4.26 -21.62
N VAL A 540 -23.19 -5.22 -21.20
CA VAL A 540 -23.61 -6.55 -20.74
C VAL A 540 -22.93 -6.84 -19.42
N ALA A 541 -23.71 -7.06 -18.37
CA ALA A 541 -23.21 -7.39 -17.04
C ALA A 541 -23.44 -8.86 -16.73
N TYR A 542 -22.54 -9.43 -15.94
CA TYR A 542 -22.55 -10.81 -15.48
C TYR A 542 -22.47 -10.85 -13.95
N ASP A 543 -23.18 -11.78 -13.33
CA ASP A 543 -23.02 -12.13 -11.91
C ASP A 543 -22.02 -13.29 -11.74
N PHE A 544 -21.77 -13.69 -10.49
CA PHE A 544 -20.91 -14.84 -10.18
C PHE A 544 -21.54 -16.20 -10.50
N ALA A 545 -22.86 -16.27 -10.70
CA ALA A 545 -23.57 -17.49 -11.10
C ALA A 545 -23.56 -17.72 -12.62
N GLY A 546 -23.10 -16.72 -13.39
CA GLY A 546 -23.05 -16.75 -14.85
C GLY A 546 -24.33 -16.25 -15.52
N ASN A 547 -25.31 -15.73 -14.76
CA ASN A 547 -26.44 -15.05 -15.39
C ASN A 547 -25.99 -13.70 -15.95
N SER A 548 -26.71 -13.20 -16.95
CA SER A 548 -26.36 -11.94 -17.60
C SER A 548 -27.56 -11.09 -17.94
N ALA A 549 -27.34 -9.78 -17.97
CA ALA A 549 -28.28 -8.81 -18.46
C ALA A 549 -27.63 -7.93 -19.52
N THR A 550 -28.41 -7.50 -20.51
CA THR A 550 -27.97 -6.54 -21.52
C THR A 550 -28.75 -5.25 -21.35
N TRP A 551 -28.04 -4.14 -21.20
CA TRP A 551 -28.66 -2.83 -21.22
C TRP A 551 -29.12 -2.48 -22.64
N LYS A 552 -30.33 -1.94 -22.76
CA LYS A 552 -30.87 -1.38 -24.00
C LYS A 552 -31.30 0.05 -23.73
N PRO A 553 -31.00 1.00 -24.63
CA PRO A 553 -31.55 2.34 -24.53
C PRO A 553 -33.09 2.27 -24.56
N ALA A 554 -33.75 3.09 -23.74
CA ALA A 554 -35.20 3.16 -23.76
C ALA A 554 -35.66 3.58 -25.17
N VAL A 555 -36.55 2.77 -25.78
CA VAL A 555 -37.22 3.19 -27.02
C VAL A 555 -38.06 4.41 -26.65
N PRO A 556 -37.91 5.56 -27.33
CA PRO A 556 -38.79 6.71 -27.08
C PRO A 556 -40.23 6.25 -27.34
N GLN A 557 -41.05 6.20 -26.28
CA GLN A 557 -42.47 5.93 -26.46
C GLN A 557 -43.08 7.09 -27.25
N PRO A 558 -43.94 6.82 -28.27
CA PRO A 558 -44.70 7.88 -28.90
C PRO A 558 -45.54 8.58 -27.84
N THR A 559 -45.31 9.87 -27.66
CA THR A 559 -46.05 10.72 -26.71
C THR A 559 -47.52 10.81 -27.17
N GLY A 560 -48.39 9.99 -26.60
CA GLY A 560 -49.81 10.30 -26.50
C GLY A 560 -50.02 11.49 -25.55
N PRO A 561 -51.13 12.24 -25.66
CA PRO A 561 -51.34 13.45 -24.87
C PRO A 561 -51.34 13.12 -23.37
N GLN A 562 -50.36 13.65 -22.64
CA GLN A 562 -50.29 13.56 -21.19
C GLN A 562 -51.41 14.41 -20.56
N PRO A 563 -52.16 13.88 -19.57
CA PRO A 563 -52.93 14.72 -18.66
C PRO A 563 -51.97 15.53 -17.78
N THR A 564 -52.39 16.76 -17.48
CA THR A 564 -51.65 17.76 -16.70
C THR A 564 -51.25 17.21 -15.32
N PRO A 565 -49.97 17.34 -14.90
CA PRO A 565 -49.56 16.97 -13.56
C PRO A 565 -50.09 17.98 -12.52
N PRO A 566 -50.37 17.56 -11.26
CA PRO A 566 -50.60 18.49 -10.17
C PRO A 566 -49.31 19.26 -9.87
N ALA A 567 -49.44 20.51 -9.42
CA ALA A 567 -48.31 21.39 -9.12
C ALA A 567 -47.30 20.74 -8.15
N GLU A 568 -46.04 20.63 -8.59
CA GLU A 568 -44.92 20.23 -7.74
C GLU A 568 -44.63 21.32 -6.70
N GLN A 569 -44.46 20.89 -5.45
CA GLN A 569 -43.79 21.70 -4.43
C GLN A 569 -42.29 21.78 -4.75
N PRO A 570 -41.63 22.93 -4.58
CA PRO A 570 -40.26 23.13 -5.01
C PRO A 570 -39.30 22.19 -4.27
N GLN A 571 -38.72 21.24 -4.99
CA GLN A 571 -37.54 20.49 -4.52
C GLN A 571 -36.28 21.32 -4.77
N ILE A 572 -35.47 21.45 -3.73
CA ILE A 572 -34.19 22.16 -3.76
C ILE A 572 -33.16 21.27 -4.49
N PRO A 573 -32.42 21.78 -5.49
CA PRO A 573 -31.43 20.99 -6.21
C PRO A 573 -30.36 20.40 -5.29
N TYR A 574 -29.95 19.14 -5.53
CA TYR A 574 -28.89 18.47 -4.77
C TYR A 574 -27.55 19.24 -4.77
N THR A 575 -27.28 20.06 -5.79
CA THR A 575 -26.14 20.99 -5.83
C THR A 575 -26.24 22.10 -4.80
N VAL A 576 -27.44 22.58 -4.48
CA VAL A 576 -27.68 23.57 -3.40
C VAL A 576 -27.53 22.91 -2.02
N ILE A 577 -27.88 21.63 -1.89
CA ILE A 577 -27.68 20.85 -0.65
C ILE A 577 -26.18 20.60 -0.41
N MET A 578 -25.41 20.24 -1.44
CA MET A 578 -23.95 20.03 -1.30
C MET A 578 -23.19 21.33 -1.01
N ILE A 579 -23.57 22.45 -1.65
CA ILE A 579 -22.99 23.77 -1.34
C ILE A 579 -23.37 24.21 0.08
N ALA A 580 -24.58 23.92 0.55
CA ALA A 580 -25.00 24.20 1.92
C ALA A 580 -24.24 23.33 2.96
N VAL A 581 -24.01 22.05 2.68
CA VAL A 581 -23.22 21.16 3.56
C VAL A 581 -21.76 21.62 3.63
N LEU A 582 -21.15 21.97 2.48
CA LEU A 582 -19.78 22.49 2.45
C LEU A 582 -19.67 23.84 3.16
N ALA A 583 -20.65 24.73 3.00
CA ALA A 583 -20.71 26.01 3.70
C ALA A 583 -20.94 25.86 5.22
N VAL A 584 -21.76 24.88 5.65
CA VAL A 584 -21.98 24.57 7.07
C VAL A 584 -20.72 23.96 7.71
N VAL A 585 -19.99 23.11 6.99
CA VAL A 585 -18.70 22.58 7.44
C VAL A 585 -17.67 23.71 7.57
N ILE A 586 -17.56 24.60 6.58
CA ILE A 586 -16.66 25.76 6.64
C ILE A 586 -17.06 26.72 7.77
N PHE A 587 -18.35 26.99 7.96
CA PHE A 587 -18.86 27.87 9.02
C PHE A 587 -18.69 27.30 10.43
N LEU A 588 -18.90 25.98 10.62
CA LEU A 588 -18.62 25.29 11.88
C LEU A 588 -17.12 25.25 12.18
N THR A 589 -16.27 25.10 11.15
CA THR A 589 -14.82 25.14 11.30
C THR A 589 -14.35 26.55 11.71
N LEU A 590 -14.92 27.61 11.12
CA LEU A 590 -14.66 29.00 11.50
C LEU A 590 -15.20 29.37 12.90
N LEU A 591 -16.34 28.81 13.32
CA LEU A 591 -16.89 28.96 14.67
C LEU A 591 -16.03 28.27 15.75
N VAL A 592 -15.44 27.11 15.43
CA VAL A 592 -14.51 26.41 16.33
C VAL A 592 -13.17 27.16 16.43
N ILE A 593 -12.71 27.78 15.34
CA ILE A 593 -11.50 28.63 15.33
C ILE A 593 -11.71 29.94 16.10
N THR A 594 -12.88 30.57 15.99
CA THR A 594 -13.20 31.83 16.69
C THR A 594 -13.55 31.62 18.17
N ARG A 595 -14.06 30.44 18.57
CA ARG A 595 -14.25 30.09 20.00
C ARG A 595 -12.96 29.70 20.74
N ARG A 596 -11.85 29.45 20.06
CA ARG A 596 -10.54 29.16 20.67
C ARG A 596 -9.62 30.40 20.81
N ARG A 597 -10.11 31.59 20.43
CA ARG A 597 -9.39 32.87 20.58
C ARG A 597 -10.08 33.84 21.57
N LYS A 598 -10.82 33.33 22.55
CA LYS A 598 -11.19 34.06 23.76
C LYS A 598 -10.82 33.27 25.00
#